data_AF-A0A7S0Y4K9-F1
#
_entry.id   AF-A0A7S0Y4K9-F1
#
_cell.length_a   1.000
_cell.length_b   1.000
_cell.length_c   1.000
_cell.angle_alpha   90.00
_cell.angle_beta   90.00
_cell.angle_gamma   90.00
#
_symmetry.space_group_name_H-M   'P 1'
#
loop_
_entity.id
_entity.type
_entity.pdbx_description
1 polymer ?
#
loop_
_entity_poly.entity_id
_entity_poly.type
_entity_poly.pdbx_seq_one_letter_code
_entity_poly.pdbx_strand_id
1 'polypeptide(L)'
;GRHTKGVGTVLYASPEQLSGDACGPETDMFSLGIIVCELFSSFASGMDRVITLSAVREGKIPDSVAKNHTSVSEVVSLCLSGDPNLRPTAQDALVSLSPLVEQATLPPLLQLADRTIADLR
;
A
#
# COMPACT_ATOMS: atom_id res chain seq x y z
N GLY A 1 17.53 9.38 23.88
CA GLY A 1 16.90 8.24 23.18
C GLY A 1 17.22 8.36 21.70
N ARG A 2 17.71 7.29 21.08
CA ARG A 2 18.11 7.27 19.67
C ARG A 2 16.86 7.34 18.79
N HIS A 3 16.55 8.51 18.26
CA HIS A 3 15.50 8.67 17.25
C HIS A 3 15.94 7.96 15.96
N THR A 4 15.13 7.06 15.45
CA THR A 4 15.32 6.39 14.14
C THR A 4 15.10 7.41 13.02
N LYS A 5 16.06 8.31 12.80
CA LYS A 5 16.06 9.18 11.62
C LYS A 5 16.15 8.29 10.36
N GLY A 6 15.06 8.20 9.60
CA GLY A 6 15.03 7.58 8.28
C GLY A 6 14.56 6.12 8.20
N VAL A 7 14.46 5.39 9.30
CA VAL A 7 14.08 3.95 9.25
C VAL A 7 12.62 3.76 8.83
N GLY A 8 11.73 4.69 9.22
CA GLY A 8 10.30 4.57 8.93
C GLY A 8 9.95 4.74 7.46
N THR A 9 10.43 5.81 6.83
CA THR A 9 10.10 6.15 5.43
C THR A 9 10.75 5.20 4.42
N VAL A 10 11.95 4.70 4.72
CA VAL A 10 12.70 3.79 3.82
C VAL A 10 11.97 2.47 3.58
N LEU A 11 11.10 2.03 4.50
CA LEU A 11 10.30 0.80 4.33
C LEU A 11 9.36 0.86 3.13
N TYR A 12 8.93 2.06 2.74
CA TYR A 12 7.99 2.28 1.63
C TYR A 12 8.71 2.66 0.34
N ALA A 13 9.97 3.09 0.43
CA ALA A 13 10.72 3.57 -0.71
C ALA A 13 10.94 2.47 -1.75
N SER A 14 10.70 2.81 -3.01
CA SER A 14 10.94 1.90 -4.12
C SER A 14 12.44 1.63 -4.32
N PRO A 15 12.81 0.53 -4.99
CA PRO A 15 14.20 0.24 -5.30
C PRO A 15 14.90 1.40 -6.04
N GLU A 16 14.23 2.00 -7.03
CA GLU A 16 14.77 3.11 -7.80
C GLU A 16 14.94 4.39 -6.97
N GLN A 17 14.07 4.67 -5.99
CA GLN A 17 14.27 5.76 -5.03
C GLN A 17 15.51 5.56 -4.17
N LEU A 18 15.77 4.33 -3.74
CA LEU A 18 16.92 4.01 -2.89
C LEU A 18 18.24 4.03 -3.68
N SER A 19 18.19 3.69 -4.96
CA SER A 19 19.34 3.76 -5.87
C SER A 19 19.63 5.18 -6.37
N GLY A 20 18.68 6.11 -6.23
CA GLY A 20 18.78 7.47 -6.78
C GLY A 20 18.51 7.53 -8.29
N ASP A 21 17.81 6.53 -8.82
CA ASP A 21 17.41 6.44 -10.22
C ASP A 21 16.19 7.34 -10.51
N ALA A 22 15.80 7.44 -11.78
CA ALA A 22 14.63 8.22 -12.18
C ALA A 22 13.36 7.69 -11.51
N CYS A 23 12.66 8.57 -10.80
CA CYS A 23 11.39 8.28 -10.14
C CYS A 23 10.23 8.76 -11.01
N GLY A 24 9.17 7.97 -11.09
CA GLY A 24 7.93 8.26 -11.81
C GLY A 24 6.70 7.89 -10.97
N PRO A 25 5.48 7.99 -11.52
CA PRO A 25 4.26 7.56 -10.81
C PRO A 25 4.32 6.11 -10.29
N GLU A 26 5.07 5.24 -10.97
CA GLU A 26 5.27 3.83 -10.62
C GLU A 26 6.00 3.68 -9.29
N THR A 27 6.80 4.67 -8.90
CA THR A 27 7.46 4.75 -7.58
C THR A 27 6.44 4.83 -6.45
N ASP A 28 5.39 5.63 -6.62
CA ASP A 28 4.30 5.74 -5.65
C ASP A 28 3.50 4.43 -5.58
N MET A 29 3.39 3.71 -6.69
CA MET A 29 2.72 2.41 -6.73
C MET A 29 3.45 1.34 -5.91
N PHE A 30 4.79 1.40 -5.86
CA PHE A 30 5.55 0.53 -4.95
C PHE A 30 5.23 0.85 -3.48
N SER A 31 5.24 2.13 -3.11
CA SER A 31 4.87 2.58 -1.76
C SER A 31 3.44 2.15 -1.41
N LEU A 32 2.51 2.27 -2.36
CA LEU A 32 1.12 1.84 -2.20
C LEU A 32 1.03 0.34 -1.92
N GLY A 33 1.80 -0.50 -2.60
CA GLY A 33 1.84 -1.95 -2.36
C GLY A 33 2.19 -2.29 -0.90
N ILE A 34 3.19 -1.61 -0.32
CA ILE A 34 3.57 -1.79 1.09
C ILE A 34 2.44 -1.31 2.01
N ILE A 35 1.87 -0.14 1.75
CA ILE A 35 0.78 0.44 2.58
C ILE A 35 -0.45 -0.46 2.56
N VAL A 36 -0.86 -0.94 1.39
CA VAL A 36 -2.00 -1.84 1.25
C VAL A 36 -1.76 -3.13 2.03
N CYS A 37 -0.57 -3.75 1.91
CA CYS A 37 -0.26 -4.94 2.69
C CYS A 37 -0.29 -4.67 4.21
N GLU A 38 0.20 -3.51 4.63
CA GLU A 38 0.18 -3.07 6.02
C GLU A 38 -1.24 -2.93 6.58
N LEU A 39 -2.17 -2.35 5.81
CA LEU A 39 -3.58 -2.16 6.23
C LEU A 39 -4.30 -3.49 6.48
N PHE A 40 -3.92 -4.55 5.77
CA PHE A 40 -4.50 -5.89 5.91
C PHE A 40 -3.70 -6.81 6.83
N SER A 41 -2.65 -6.30 7.49
CA SER A 41 -1.81 -7.04 8.42
C SER A 41 -2.08 -6.62 9.87
N SER A 42 -1.99 -7.58 10.79
CA SER A 42 -2.00 -7.31 12.23
C SER A 42 -0.61 -7.52 12.81
N PHE A 43 -0.16 -6.60 13.66
CA PHE A 43 1.18 -6.64 14.26
C PHE A 43 1.06 -6.60 15.78
N ALA A 44 1.79 -7.49 16.47
CA ALA A 44 1.85 -7.50 17.93
C ALA A 44 2.74 -6.37 18.48
N SER A 45 3.74 -5.94 17.69
CA SER A 45 4.65 -4.86 18.04
C SER A 45 5.12 -4.07 16.83
N GLY A 46 5.74 -2.91 17.06
CA GLY A 46 6.40 -2.15 16.00
C GLY A 46 7.57 -2.89 15.36
N MET A 47 8.23 -3.81 16.07
CA MET A 47 9.32 -4.61 15.50
C MET A 47 8.79 -5.67 14.54
N ASP A 48 7.70 -6.35 14.91
CA ASP A 48 7.04 -7.33 14.05
C ASP A 48 6.58 -6.68 12.74
N ARG A 49 6.05 -5.46 12.84
CA ARG A 49 5.71 -4.64 11.68
C ARG A 49 6.92 -4.38 10.79
N VAL A 50 8.04 -3.92 11.34
CA VAL A 50 9.26 -3.64 10.55
C VAL A 50 9.76 -4.90 9.86
N ILE A 51 9.82 -6.04 10.56
CA ILE A 51 10.27 -7.32 10.01
C ILE A 51 9.34 -7.74 8.87
N THR A 52 8.03 -7.69 9.10
CA THR A 52 7.04 -8.11 8.12
C THR A 52 7.09 -7.23 6.87
N LEU A 53 7.07 -5.90 7.02
CA LEU A 53 7.10 -4.99 5.86
C LEU A 53 8.44 -5.03 5.12
N SER A 54 9.55 -5.32 5.81
CA SER A 54 10.84 -5.56 5.14
C SER A 54 10.77 -6.79 4.24
N ALA A 55 10.14 -7.88 4.70
CA ALA A 55 9.92 -9.08 3.89
C ALA A 55 8.96 -8.82 2.72
N VAL A 56 7.89 -8.05 2.95
CA VAL A 56 6.96 -7.64 1.88
C VAL A 56 7.69 -6.88 0.79
N ARG A 57 8.60 -5.96 1.14
CA ARG A 57 9.44 -5.23 0.18
C ARG A 57 10.31 -6.14 -0.71
N GLU A 58 10.58 -7.36 -0.25
CA GLU A 58 11.28 -8.42 -1.01
C GLU A 58 10.31 -9.37 -1.75
N GLY A 59 9.03 -9.01 -1.84
CA GLY A 59 7.98 -9.81 -2.49
C GLY A 59 7.38 -10.91 -1.62
N LYS A 60 7.68 -10.95 -0.32
CA LYS A 60 7.16 -11.99 0.60
C LYS A 60 5.92 -11.47 1.32
N ILE A 61 4.75 -11.73 0.73
CA ILE A 61 3.45 -11.33 1.31
C ILE A 61 3.11 -12.26 2.49
N PRO A 62 2.62 -11.72 3.64
CA PRO A 62 2.23 -12.55 4.78
C PRO A 62 1.13 -13.53 4.43
N ASP A 63 1.24 -14.75 4.94
CA ASP A 63 0.23 -15.81 4.79
C ASP A 63 -1.19 -15.36 5.18
N SER A 64 -1.30 -14.53 6.23
CA SER A 64 -2.58 -13.99 6.68
C SER A 64 -3.25 -13.12 5.63
N VAL A 65 -2.48 -12.34 4.85
CA VAL A 65 -3.00 -11.53 3.75
C VAL A 65 -3.27 -12.42 2.54
N ALA A 66 -2.30 -13.26 2.15
CA ALA A 66 -2.41 -14.12 0.98
C ALA A 66 -3.60 -15.10 1.03
N LYS A 67 -3.88 -15.67 2.22
CA LYS A 67 -4.96 -16.66 2.40
C LYS A 67 -6.34 -16.02 2.60
N ASN A 68 -6.41 -14.87 3.27
CA ASN A 68 -7.71 -14.26 3.62
C ASN A 68 -8.14 -13.17 2.62
N HIS A 69 -7.20 -12.61 1.85
CA HIS A 69 -7.42 -11.48 0.96
C HIS A 69 -6.67 -11.66 -0.37
N THR A 70 -7.02 -12.70 -1.13
CA THR A 70 -6.31 -13.05 -2.39
C THR A 70 -6.20 -11.89 -3.37
N SER A 71 -7.29 -11.14 -3.61
CA SER A 71 -7.27 -9.98 -4.50
C SER A 71 -6.31 -8.88 -4.05
N VAL A 72 -6.23 -8.63 -2.73
CA VAL A 72 -5.26 -7.70 -2.15
C VAL A 72 -3.84 -8.20 -2.40
N SER A 73 -3.59 -9.48 -2.16
CA SER A 73 -2.27 -10.10 -2.36
C SER A 73 -1.79 -9.99 -3.80
N GLU A 74 -2.69 -10.15 -4.78
CA GLU A 74 -2.36 -10.00 -6.20
C GLU A 74 -1.96 -8.57 -6.55
N VAL A 75 -2.75 -7.59 -6.12
CA VAL A 75 -2.44 -6.16 -6.34
C VAL A 75 -1.13 -5.77 -5.67
N VAL A 76 -0.92 -6.19 -4.41
CA VAL A 76 0.33 -5.96 -3.67
C VAL A 76 1.51 -6.56 -4.43
N SER A 77 1.40 -7.80 -4.93
CA SER A 77 2.48 -8.44 -5.68
C SER A 77 2.84 -7.68 -6.96
N LEU A 78 1.84 -7.14 -7.69
CA LEU A 78 2.08 -6.37 -8.90
C LEU A 78 2.73 -5.01 -8.58
N CYS A 79 2.23 -4.31 -7.57
CA CYS A 79 2.80 -3.05 -7.08
C CYS A 79 4.26 -3.18 -6.65
N LEU A 80 4.65 -4.33 -6.12
CA LEU A 80 6.01 -4.60 -5.61
C LEU A 80 6.94 -5.22 -6.65
N SER A 81 6.57 -5.17 -7.94
CA SER A 81 7.46 -5.55 -9.03
C SER A 81 8.77 -4.75 -8.98
N GLY A 82 9.88 -5.46 -9.17
CA GLY A 82 11.21 -4.86 -9.32
C GLY A 82 11.35 -4.03 -10.60
N ASP A 83 10.59 -4.34 -11.65
CA ASP A 83 10.46 -3.50 -12.84
C ASP A 83 9.30 -2.51 -12.65
N PRO A 84 9.56 -1.19 -12.62
CA PRO A 84 8.52 -0.17 -12.49
C PRO A 84 7.42 -0.26 -13.56
N ASN A 85 7.75 -0.68 -14.78
CA ASN A 85 6.78 -0.71 -15.89
C ASN A 85 5.75 -1.84 -15.78
N LEU A 86 6.01 -2.83 -14.93
CA LEU A 86 5.07 -3.92 -14.66
C LEU A 86 4.10 -3.59 -13.51
N ARG A 87 4.32 -2.47 -12.81
CA ARG A 87 3.45 -2.03 -11.73
C ARG A 87 2.15 -1.48 -12.35
N PRO A 88 0.98 -1.71 -11.71
CA PRO A 88 -0.28 -1.21 -12.22
C PRO A 88 -0.31 0.32 -12.11
N THR A 89 -1.13 0.99 -12.92
CA THR A 89 -1.42 2.41 -12.68
C THR A 89 -2.29 2.56 -11.43
N ALA A 90 -2.39 3.77 -10.89
CA ALA A 90 -3.31 4.06 -9.79
C ALA A 90 -4.77 3.73 -10.15
N GLN A 91 -5.16 3.93 -11.42
CA GLN A 91 -6.50 3.60 -11.90
C GLN A 91 -6.73 2.09 -11.94
N ASP A 92 -5.75 1.31 -12.40
CA ASP A 92 -5.85 -0.15 -12.43
C ASP A 92 -5.94 -0.71 -11.01
N ALA A 93 -5.09 -0.23 -10.10
CA ALA A 93 -5.11 -0.62 -8.70
C ALA A 93 -6.46 -0.29 -8.02
N LEU A 94 -7.04 0.89 -8.32
CA LEU A 94 -8.35 1.27 -7.82
C LEU A 94 -9.45 0.31 -8.31
N VAL A 95 -9.44 -0.05 -9.59
CA VAL A 95 -10.42 -1.00 -10.15
C VAL A 95 -10.28 -2.38 -9.50
N SER A 96 -9.05 -2.87 -9.31
CA SER A 96 -8.82 -4.17 -8.66
C SER A 96 -9.22 -4.19 -7.18
N LEU A 97 -9.09 -3.05 -6.49
CA LEU A 97 -9.42 -2.93 -5.05
C LEU A 97 -10.85 -2.47 -4.78
N SER A 98 -11.59 -1.96 -5.78
CA SER A 98 -12.94 -1.41 -5.61
C SER A 98 -13.92 -2.34 -4.89
N PRO A 99 -13.93 -3.68 -5.13
CA PRO A 99 -14.87 -4.57 -4.45
C PRO A 99 -14.70 -4.56 -2.93
N LEU A 100 -13.50 -4.25 -2.44
CA LEU A 100 -13.19 -4.17 -1.01
C LEU A 100 -13.63 -2.83 -0.40
N VAL A 101 -13.52 -1.75 -1.18
CA VAL A 101 -13.90 -0.40 -0.76
C VAL A 101 -15.42 -0.27 -0.69
N GLU A 102 -16.14 -0.84 -1.65
CA GLU A 102 -17.61 -0.80 -1.68
C GLU A 102 -18.25 -1.60 -0.54
N GLN A 103 -17.56 -2.63 -0.05
CA GLN A 103 -17.99 -3.42 1.12
C GLN A 103 -17.67 -2.72 2.45
N ALA A 104 -16.73 -1.78 2.45
CA ALA A 104 -16.45 -0.95 3.61
C ALA A 104 -17.49 0.18 3.70
N THR A 105 -18.53 -0.02 4.50
CA THR A 105 -19.46 1.07 4.80
C THR A 105 -18.69 2.21 5.47
N LEU A 106 -18.55 3.35 4.78
CA LEU A 106 -18.00 4.55 5.39
C LEU A 106 -18.83 4.90 6.63
N PRO A 107 -18.20 5.19 7.78
CA PRO A 107 -18.94 5.64 8.95
C PRO A 107 -19.78 6.87 8.58
N PRO A 108 -20.99 7.04 9.14
CA PRO A 108 -21.95 8.05 8.69
C PRO A 108 -21.38 9.48 8.56
N LEU A 109 -20.38 9.83 9.38
CA LEU A 109 -19.73 11.14 9.35
C LEU A 109 -18.95 11.44 8.06
N LEU A 110 -18.41 10.44 7.38
CA LEU A 110 -17.70 10.64 6.10
C LEU A 110 -18.66 10.73 4.91
N GLN A 111 -19.88 10.22 5.03
CA GLN A 111 -20.93 10.35 4.01
C GLN A 111 -21.47 11.78 3.90
N LEU A 112 -21.22 12.64 4.90
CA LEU A 112 -21.60 14.06 4.87
C LEU A 112 -20.63 14.92 4.06
N ALA A 113 -19.36 14.51 3.90
CA ALA A 113 -18.36 15.28 3.18
C ALA A 113 -18.61 15.30 1.65
N ASP A 114 -19.13 14.21 1.10
CA ASP A 114 -19.48 14.11 -0.33
C ASP A 114 -20.66 15.01 -0.73
N ARG A 115 -21.53 15.39 0.23
CA ARG A 115 -22.64 16.30 -0.04
C ARG A 115 -22.20 17.76 -0.14
N THR A 116 -21.12 18.15 0.55
CA THR A 116 -20.71 19.57 0.57
C THR A 116 -20.04 20.01 -0.74
N ILE A 117 -19.42 19.10 -1.49
CA ILE A 117 -18.75 19.42 -2.77
C ILE A 117 -19.76 19.42 -3.94
N ALA A 118 -20.82 18.61 -3.87
CA ALA A 118 -21.87 18.56 -4.89
C ALA A 118 -22.80 19.78 -4.88
N ASP A 119 -23.02 20.40 -3.71
CA ASP A 119 -23.89 21.58 -3.55
C ASP A 119 -23.20 22.93 -3.86
N LEU A 120 -21.93 22.90 -4.32
CA LEU A 120 -21.13 24.08 -4.68
C LEU A 120 -20.96 24.27 -6.21
N ARG A 121 -21.81 23.63 -7.02
CA ARG A 121 -21.88 23.83 -8.48
C ARG A 121 -23.26 24.30 -8.93
#